data_AF-A0A662WVM6-F1
#
_entry.id   AF-A0A662WVM6-F1
#
_cell.length_a   1.000
_cell.length_b   1.000
_cell.length_c   1.000
_cell.angle_alpha   90.00
_cell.angle_beta   90.00
_cell.angle_gamma   90.00
#
_symmetry.space_group_name_H-M   'P 1'
#
loop_
_entity.id
_entity.type
_entity.pdbx_description
1 polymer ?
#
loop_
_entity_poly.entity_id
_entity_poly.type
_entity_poly.pdbx_seq_one_letter_code
_entity_poly.pdbx_strand_id
1 'polypeptide(L)'
;FVVAGIKCPQPARHGAQGVILQPAEPLGEEAKLFTKRSIMQREVMVEIEDMDRGGNAFGPLFVVPNGSGKPVRDDAHNFGARLLEEGLAWVDAFSVERTATGAVLQRAEERAKAQKKKYWATHDAQAAAKLAAAKTQTRTKDDVLPRVKLSEIVDGTHFFVQNLADRGCAAVEEKMKAFTQTHGLAGKAFEVRRNAVCAALFEDGGEPAWNRAKVEFVHPDGSARVRFLDYGNQATVGPNRLRPLDADVLQFPPQAKECTLAFIKSLPATEEFGSDAAIRLGEVAWGQNLSCRVHGTDDHGRMQVSIYLPDGKSVGENLLEGGLLRTDRKALRFVLPHQKPIVDGLVNAQETAKKQRRCLWQYGDIESDDEQGL
;
A
#
# COMPACT_ATOMS: atom_id res chain seq x y z
N PHE A 1 26.21 -5.50 11.38
CA PHE A 1 25.35 -6.69 11.25
C PHE A 1 23.94 -6.31 11.61
N VAL A 2 22.95 -6.80 10.87
CA VAL A 2 21.52 -6.56 11.08
C VAL A 2 20.82 -7.91 11.22
N VAL A 3 20.00 -8.06 12.25
CA VAL A 3 19.22 -9.29 12.45
C VAL A 3 18.13 -9.36 11.37
N ALA A 4 18.18 -10.39 10.54
CA ALA A 4 17.23 -10.57 9.44
C ALA A 4 15.83 -10.97 9.93
N GLY A 5 14.81 -10.68 9.12
CA GLY A 5 13.43 -11.11 9.34
C GLY A 5 12.61 -10.29 10.34
N ILE A 6 13.22 -9.30 11.00
CA ILE A 6 12.54 -8.47 12.01
C ILE A 6 12.81 -6.99 11.82
N LYS A 7 11.93 -6.17 12.40
CA LYS A 7 12.09 -4.73 12.60
C LYS A 7 11.97 -4.39 14.08
N CYS A 8 12.69 -3.35 14.49
CA CYS A 8 12.68 -2.84 15.85
C CYS A 8 12.28 -1.36 15.85
N PRO A 9 11.62 -0.88 16.91
CA PRO A 9 11.39 0.55 17.08
C PRO A 9 12.73 1.29 17.19
N GLN A 10 12.83 2.45 16.56
CA GLN A 10 14.08 3.21 16.46
C GLN A 10 14.36 4.00 17.74
N PRO A 11 15.57 3.91 18.32
CA PRO A 11 15.98 4.77 19.43
C PRO A 11 16.24 6.20 18.96
N ALA A 12 16.41 7.12 19.90
CA ALA A 12 16.72 8.51 19.60
C ALA A 12 18.06 8.60 18.84
N ARG A 13 18.05 9.42 17.78
CA ARG A 13 19.24 9.70 16.98
C ARG A 13 19.81 11.05 17.41
N HIS A 14 21.05 11.03 17.88
CA HIS A 14 21.77 12.24 18.26
C HIS A 14 22.72 12.69 17.14
N GLY A 15 22.78 13.99 16.90
CA GLY A 15 23.76 14.66 16.06
C GLY A 15 24.97 15.10 16.87
N ALA A 16 25.81 15.95 16.26
CA ALA A 16 26.94 16.55 16.96
C ALA A 16 26.48 17.34 18.19
N GLN A 17 27.30 17.34 19.26
CA GLN A 17 27.05 18.08 20.51
C GLN A 17 25.78 17.68 21.26
N GLY A 18 25.24 16.47 21.03
CA GLY A 18 24.14 15.92 21.82
C GLY A 18 22.73 16.33 21.35
N VAL A 19 22.62 17.12 20.27
CA VAL A 19 21.32 17.53 19.69
C VAL A 19 20.55 16.30 19.22
N ILE A 20 19.30 16.16 19.64
CA ILE A 20 18.41 15.08 19.18
C ILE A 20 17.93 15.44 17.77
N LEU A 21 18.39 14.69 16.76
CA LEU A 21 17.96 14.84 15.36
C LEU A 21 16.62 14.14 15.10
N GLN A 22 16.37 13.04 15.81
CA GLN A 22 15.12 12.30 15.74
C GLN A 22 14.80 11.74 17.14
N PRO A 23 13.61 12.00 17.69
CA PRO A 23 13.21 11.41 18.97
C PRO A 23 13.06 9.89 18.83
N ALA A 24 13.18 9.18 19.94
CA ALA A 24 12.95 7.74 19.96
C ALA A 24 11.49 7.41 19.62
N GLU A 25 11.29 6.38 18.82
CA GLU A 25 9.97 5.74 18.68
C GLU A 25 9.57 5.10 20.02
N PRO A 26 8.26 4.89 20.26
CA PRO A 26 7.80 4.13 21.43
C PRO A 26 8.53 2.79 21.53
N LEU A 27 9.07 2.48 22.71
CA LEU A 27 9.90 1.30 23.00
C LEU A 27 11.29 1.27 22.31
N GLY A 28 11.65 2.29 21.53
CA GLY A 28 12.94 2.34 20.81
C GLY A 28 14.16 2.31 21.73
N GLU A 29 14.16 3.10 22.80
CA GLU A 29 15.24 3.05 23.80
C GLU A 29 15.25 1.73 24.58
N GLU A 30 14.08 1.15 24.83
CA GLU A 30 13.97 -0.12 25.55
C GLU A 30 14.51 -1.29 24.71
N ALA A 31 14.19 -1.34 23.41
CA ALA A 31 14.71 -2.33 22.46
C ALA A 31 16.25 -2.25 22.36
N LYS A 32 16.79 -1.03 22.29
CA LYS A 32 18.23 -0.78 22.32
C LYS A 32 18.88 -1.24 23.63
N LEU A 33 18.27 -0.93 24.77
CA LEU A 33 18.78 -1.30 26.08
C LEU A 33 18.73 -2.82 26.31
N PHE A 34 17.65 -3.47 25.90
CA PHE A 34 17.50 -4.92 25.94
C PHE A 34 18.59 -5.60 25.10
N THR A 35 18.85 -5.08 23.90
CA THR A 35 19.93 -5.57 23.03
C THR A 35 21.29 -5.46 23.72
N LYS A 36 21.62 -4.27 24.26
CA LYS A 36 22.88 -4.08 24.98
C LYS A 36 23.03 -5.05 26.15
N ARG A 37 22.01 -5.18 27.00
CA ARG A 37 22.05 -6.09 28.16
C ARG A 37 22.17 -7.56 27.75
N SER A 38 21.59 -7.93 26.62
CA SER A 38 21.49 -9.32 26.18
C SER A 38 22.74 -9.82 25.46
N ILE A 39 23.41 -8.98 24.66
CA ILE A 39 24.49 -9.44 23.76
C ILE A 39 25.74 -8.55 23.73
N MET A 40 25.77 -7.39 24.38
CA MET A 40 26.97 -6.55 24.39
C MET A 40 28.11 -7.26 25.13
N GLN A 41 29.28 -7.31 24.49
CA GLN A 41 30.48 -8.01 24.99
C GLN A 41 30.25 -9.50 25.30
N ARG A 42 29.30 -10.15 24.62
CA ARG A 42 29.11 -11.60 24.67
C ARG A 42 29.55 -12.25 23.37
N GLU A 43 29.93 -13.52 23.46
CA GLU A 43 30.16 -14.33 22.28
C GLU A 43 28.84 -14.57 21.55
N VAL A 44 28.85 -14.31 20.25
CA VAL A 44 27.70 -14.51 19.37
C VAL A 44 28.17 -15.20 18.10
N MET A 45 27.28 -15.97 17.50
CA MET A 45 27.42 -16.47 16.14
C MET A 45 26.47 -15.69 15.25
N VAL A 46 26.99 -15.20 14.14
CA VAL A 46 26.19 -14.59 13.08
C VAL A 46 26.33 -15.42 11.83
N GLU A 47 25.22 -15.61 11.13
CA GLU A 47 25.23 -16.18 9.78
C GLU A 47 24.96 -15.04 8.80
N ILE A 48 25.76 -14.94 7.75
CA ILE A 48 25.61 -13.90 6.73
C ILE A 48 24.78 -14.50 5.60
N GLU A 49 23.53 -14.06 5.48
CA GLU A 49 22.59 -14.45 4.44
C GLU A 49 22.58 -13.45 3.28
N ASP A 50 22.77 -12.16 3.57
CA ASP A 50 22.79 -11.09 2.58
C ASP A 50 23.69 -9.93 3.04
N MET A 51 24.05 -9.02 2.14
CA MET A 51 24.80 -7.80 2.46
C MET A 51 24.38 -6.65 1.57
N ASP A 52 24.14 -5.48 2.16
CA ASP A 52 23.86 -4.27 1.37
C ASP A 52 25.15 -3.63 0.83
N ARG A 53 24.99 -2.70 -0.12
CA ARG A 53 26.10 -1.95 -0.71
C ARG A 53 26.80 -1.01 0.29
N GLY A 54 26.19 -0.76 1.44
CA GLY A 54 26.78 -0.02 2.56
C GLY A 54 27.65 -0.89 3.48
N GLY A 55 27.79 -2.18 3.19
CA GLY A 55 28.57 -3.13 3.98
C GLY A 55 27.82 -3.69 5.21
N ASN A 56 26.51 -3.46 5.33
CA ASN A 56 25.73 -4.08 6.37
C ASN A 56 25.40 -5.52 5.98
N ALA A 57 25.98 -6.48 6.69
CA ALA A 57 25.60 -7.88 6.59
C ALA A 57 24.29 -8.15 7.35
N PHE A 58 23.43 -9.00 6.79
CA PHE A 58 22.14 -9.44 7.31
C PHE A 58 22.14 -10.94 7.55
N GLY A 59 21.46 -11.38 8.61
CA GLY A 59 21.13 -12.78 8.82
C GLY A 59 20.76 -13.08 10.27
N PRO A 60 20.62 -14.34 10.67
CA PRO A 60 20.32 -14.70 12.04
C PRO A 60 21.52 -14.48 12.96
N LEU A 61 21.23 -14.11 14.20
CA LEU A 61 22.20 -13.97 15.28
C LEU A 61 21.83 -14.92 16.41
N PHE A 62 22.80 -15.72 16.85
CA PHE A 62 22.65 -16.65 17.95
C PHE A 62 23.60 -16.29 19.10
N VAL A 63 23.08 -16.26 20.32
CA VAL A 63 23.90 -16.01 21.52
C VAL A 63 24.58 -17.29 21.95
N VAL A 64 25.91 -17.27 22.13
CA VAL A 64 26.65 -18.46 22.59
C VAL A 64 26.37 -18.68 24.08
N PRO A 65 26.00 -19.90 24.52
CA PRO A 65 25.79 -20.18 25.94
C PRO A 65 27.10 -20.06 26.73
N ASN A 66 27.04 -19.36 27.86
CA ASN A 66 28.19 -19.19 28.75
C ASN A 66 28.79 -20.54 29.16
N GLY A 67 30.11 -20.68 29.03
CA GLY A 67 30.86 -21.88 29.44
C GLY A 67 30.83 -23.04 28.45
N SER A 68 30.04 -22.98 27.38
CA SER A 68 30.01 -24.03 26.34
C SER A 68 31.09 -23.86 25.26
N GLY A 69 31.53 -22.62 24.99
CA GLY A 69 32.47 -22.25 23.94
C GLY A 69 32.02 -22.60 22.51
N LYS A 70 30.78 -23.09 22.33
CA LYS A 70 30.25 -23.54 21.04
C LYS A 70 28.91 -22.87 20.74
N PRO A 71 28.73 -22.33 19.53
CA PRO A 71 27.44 -21.78 19.13
C PRO A 71 26.34 -22.85 19.08
N VAL A 72 25.12 -22.47 19.48
CA VAL A 72 23.92 -23.32 19.41
C VAL A 72 22.91 -22.68 18.45
N ARG A 73 22.41 -23.47 17.49
CA ARG A 73 21.44 -23.05 16.47
C ARG A 73 20.02 -23.51 16.82
N ASP A 74 19.46 -22.96 17.88
CA ASP A 74 18.09 -23.25 18.30
C ASP A 74 17.26 -21.98 18.49
N ASP A 75 15.96 -22.15 18.67
CA ASP A 75 14.99 -21.07 18.87
C ASP A 75 15.30 -20.24 20.13
N ALA A 76 15.83 -20.87 21.18
CA ALA A 76 16.10 -20.23 22.48
C ALA A 76 17.31 -19.29 22.44
N HIS A 77 18.30 -19.60 21.59
CA HIS A 77 19.50 -18.80 21.42
C HIS A 77 19.40 -17.83 20.24
N ASN A 78 18.40 -17.96 19.38
CA ASN A 78 18.10 -17.00 18.31
C ASN A 78 17.71 -15.64 18.90
N PHE A 79 18.57 -14.65 18.72
CA PHE A 79 18.38 -13.32 19.31
C PHE A 79 17.21 -12.54 18.68
N GLY A 80 16.93 -12.76 17.39
CA GLY A 80 15.77 -12.17 16.72
C GLY A 80 14.46 -12.68 17.33
N ALA A 81 14.38 -13.99 17.59
CA ALA A 81 13.25 -14.60 18.29
C ALA A 81 13.06 -14.01 19.69
N ARG A 82 14.15 -13.82 20.44
CA ARG A 82 14.09 -13.22 21.79
C ARG A 82 13.59 -11.77 21.79
N LEU A 83 13.96 -10.98 20.79
CA LEU A 83 13.43 -9.61 20.63
C LEU A 83 11.92 -9.61 20.36
N LEU A 84 11.45 -10.52 19.50
CA LEU A 84 10.03 -10.70 19.20
C LEU A 84 9.25 -11.16 20.43
N GLU A 85 9.74 -12.18 21.14
CA GLU A 85 9.11 -12.73 22.36
C GLU A 85 8.97 -11.71 23.49
N GLU A 86 9.81 -10.68 23.52
CA GLU A 86 9.72 -9.57 24.47
C GLU A 86 8.80 -8.43 23.99
N GLY A 87 8.24 -8.53 22.79
CA GLY A 87 7.43 -7.48 22.17
C GLY A 87 8.23 -6.23 21.85
N LEU A 88 9.54 -6.37 21.62
CA LEU A 88 10.48 -5.28 21.30
C LEU A 88 10.86 -5.24 19.82
N ALA A 89 10.26 -6.12 19.03
CA ALA A 89 10.38 -6.20 17.58
C ALA A 89 9.06 -6.72 16.99
N TRP A 90 8.93 -6.62 15.68
CA TRP A 90 7.89 -7.28 14.89
C TRP A 90 8.51 -7.90 13.65
N VAL A 91 7.86 -8.93 13.12
CA VAL A 91 8.27 -9.60 11.89
C VAL A 91 8.11 -8.64 10.72
N ASP A 92 9.15 -8.56 9.90
CA ASP A 92 9.08 -7.83 8.64
C ASP A 92 8.73 -8.81 7.52
N ALA A 93 7.49 -8.71 7.02
CA ALA A 93 6.92 -9.64 6.04
C ALA A 93 7.81 -9.85 4.80
N PHE A 94 8.60 -8.84 4.41
CA PHE A 94 9.50 -8.95 3.26
C PHE A 94 10.80 -9.69 3.56
N SER A 95 11.44 -9.43 4.70
CA SER A 95 12.73 -10.05 5.02
C SER A 95 12.60 -11.40 5.73
N VAL A 96 11.45 -11.70 6.33
CA VAL A 96 11.24 -12.98 7.05
C VAL A 96 11.23 -14.18 6.11
N GLU A 97 10.74 -14.01 4.88
CA GLU A 97 10.74 -15.04 3.83
C GLU A 97 12.14 -15.33 3.27
N ARG A 98 13.11 -14.44 3.57
CA ARG A 98 14.47 -14.48 3.03
C ARG A 98 15.51 -14.97 4.03
N THR A 99 15.10 -15.28 5.26
CA THR A 99 15.98 -15.84 6.29
C THR A 99 15.62 -17.28 6.59
N ALA A 100 16.64 -18.12 6.82
CA ALA A 100 16.46 -19.53 7.19
C ALA A 100 15.70 -19.69 8.53
N THR A 101 15.61 -18.63 9.33
CA THR A 101 14.94 -18.63 10.65
C THR A 101 13.51 -18.08 10.63
N GLY A 102 12.92 -17.86 9.46
CA GLY A 102 11.61 -17.19 9.32
C GLY A 102 10.48 -17.82 10.14
N ALA A 103 10.35 -19.15 10.10
CA ALA A 103 9.34 -19.87 10.88
C ALA A 103 9.51 -19.72 12.40
N VAL A 104 10.77 -19.65 12.88
CA VAL A 104 11.08 -19.43 14.29
C VAL A 104 10.64 -18.03 14.72
N LEU A 105 10.94 -17.03 13.90
CA LEU A 105 10.57 -15.64 14.14
C LEU A 105 9.04 -15.47 14.17
N GLN A 106 8.31 -16.06 13.21
CA GLN A 106 6.84 -16.00 13.18
C GLN A 106 6.23 -16.59 14.46
N ARG A 107 6.67 -17.78 14.89
CA ARG A 107 6.20 -18.39 16.15
C ARG A 107 6.52 -17.54 17.38
N ALA A 108 7.69 -16.87 17.41
CA ALA A 108 8.08 -15.98 18.49
C ALA A 108 7.17 -14.73 18.58
N GLU A 109 6.82 -14.16 17.43
CA GLU A 109 5.88 -13.03 17.36
C GLU A 109 4.46 -13.43 17.80
N GLU A 110 3.98 -14.59 17.37
CA GLU A 110 2.67 -15.12 17.78
C GLU A 110 2.56 -15.28 19.31
N ARG A 111 3.64 -15.77 19.95
CA ARG A 111 3.70 -15.86 21.42
C ARG A 111 3.61 -14.48 22.08
N ALA A 112 4.31 -13.48 21.54
CA ALA A 112 4.30 -12.13 22.07
C ALA A 112 2.95 -11.43 21.89
N LYS A 113 2.28 -11.66 20.75
CA LYS A 113 0.90 -11.23 20.47
C LYS A 113 -0.08 -11.86 21.46
N ALA A 114 -0.03 -13.18 21.64
CA ALA A 114 -0.92 -13.91 22.56
C ALA A 114 -0.79 -13.40 24.01
N GLN A 115 0.41 -13.01 24.42
CA GLN A 115 0.70 -12.47 25.75
C GLN A 115 0.52 -10.94 25.85
N LYS A 116 0.17 -10.27 24.75
CA LYS A 116 0.05 -8.80 24.65
C LYS A 116 1.29 -8.08 25.21
N LYS A 117 2.49 -8.56 24.90
CA LYS A 117 3.73 -7.96 25.40
C LYS A 117 4.05 -6.65 24.67
N LYS A 118 4.33 -5.61 25.45
CA LYS A 118 4.90 -4.30 25.02
C LYS A 118 4.27 -3.75 23.74
N TYR A 119 4.96 -3.84 22.59
CA TYR A 119 4.45 -3.33 21.31
C TYR A 119 3.01 -3.80 21.04
N TRP A 120 2.72 -5.07 21.32
CA TRP A 120 1.40 -5.68 21.11
C TRP A 120 0.32 -5.21 22.09
N ALA A 121 0.69 -4.75 23.29
CA ALA A 121 -0.27 -4.16 24.24
C ALA A 121 -0.90 -2.87 23.69
N THR A 122 -0.08 -2.02 23.06
CA THR A 122 -0.50 -0.73 22.50
C THR A 122 -0.96 -0.83 21.06
N HIS A 123 -0.34 -1.70 20.26
CA HIS A 123 -0.71 -1.94 18.87
C HIS A 123 -2.14 -2.47 18.77
N ASP A 124 -2.50 -3.45 19.61
CA ASP A 124 -3.85 -4.02 19.60
C ASP A 124 -4.88 -3.02 20.13
N ALA A 125 -4.53 -2.19 21.12
CA ALA A 125 -5.41 -1.13 21.61
C ALA A 125 -5.62 -0.01 20.57
N GLN A 126 -4.59 0.37 19.81
CA GLN A 126 -4.69 1.37 18.74
C GLN A 126 -5.37 0.82 17.49
N ALA A 127 -5.12 -0.44 17.14
CA ALA A 127 -5.82 -1.14 16.08
C ALA A 127 -7.29 -1.36 16.45
N ALA A 128 -7.58 -1.80 17.68
CA ALA A 128 -8.93 -1.95 18.18
C ALA A 128 -9.63 -0.59 18.38
N ALA A 129 -8.93 0.48 18.78
CA ALA A 129 -9.49 1.82 18.82
C ALA A 129 -9.75 2.39 17.43
N LYS A 130 -8.90 2.11 16.43
CA LYS A 130 -9.19 2.42 15.01
C LYS A 130 -10.36 1.61 14.49
N LEU A 131 -10.43 0.32 14.80
CA LEU A 131 -11.51 -0.56 14.39
C LEU A 131 -12.83 -0.22 15.11
N ALA A 132 -12.77 0.16 16.39
CA ALA A 132 -13.90 0.61 17.20
C ALA A 132 -14.32 2.03 16.81
N ALA A 133 -13.41 2.94 16.51
CA ALA A 133 -13.74 4.26 15.96
C ALA A 133 -14.36 4.14 14.55
N ALA A 134 -13.87 3.19 13.73
CA ALA A 134 -14.47 2.87 12.43
C ALA A 134 -15.84 2.15 12.56
N LYS A 135 -16.04 1.33 13.60
CA LYS A 135 -17.34 0.66 13.89
C LYS A 135 -18.34 1.52 14.65
N THR A 136 -17.90 2.58 15.36
CA THR A 136 -18.75 3.42 16.22
C THR A 136 -19.04 4.79 15.61
N GLN A 137 -18.36 5.20 14.54
CA GLN A 137 -18.87 6.26 13.67
C GLN A 137 -19.98 5.69 12.80
N THR A 138 -21.22 5.76 13.27
CA THR A 138 -22.37 5.83 12.35
C THR A 138 -22.17 7.08 11.49
N ARG A 139 -21.47 6.93 10.35
CA ARG A 139 -21.35 7.98 9.35
C ARG A 139 -22.78 8.31 8.94
N THR A 140 -23.26 9.50 9.29
CA THR A 140 -24.59 10.00 8.88
C THR A 140 -24.55 10.61 7.49
N LYS A 141 -23.35 10.74 6.91
CA LYS A 141 -23.08 11.19 5.55
C LYS A 141 -21.73 10.65 5.07
N ASP A 142 -21.60 10.51 3.77
CA ASP A 142 -20.33 10.21 3.12
C ASP A 142 -19.55 11.51 2.86
N ASP A 143 -18.23 11.43 2.94
CA ASP A 143 -17.34 12.50 2.49
C ASP A 143 -17.40 12.61 0.96
N VAL A 144 -17.22 13.83 0.45
CA VAL A 144 -17.27 14.12 -0.98
C VAL A 144 -15.98 14.81 -1.39
N LEU A 145 -15.29 14.24 -2.38
CA LEU A 145 -14.26 14.92 -3.15
C LEU A 145 -14.96 15.58 -4.35
N PRO A 146 -15.14 16.91 -4.34
CA PRO A 146 -16.04 17.58 -5.27
C PRO A 146 -15.48 17.68 -6.69
N ARG A 147 -14.16 17.55 -6.85
CA ARG A 147 -13.49 17.64 -8.16
C ARG A 147 -12.29 16.71 -8.19
N VAL A 148 -12.44 15.58 -8.86
CA VAL A 148 -11.38 14.60 -9.10
C VAL A 148 -11.28 14.28 -10.58
N LYS A 149 -10.14 13.73 -11.01
CA LYS A 149 -10.00 13.08 -12.32
C LYS A 149 -9.40 11.69 -12.15
N LEU A 150 -9.73 10.76 -13.04
CA LEU A 150 -9.03 9.49 -13.13
C LEU A 150 -7.57 9.75 -13.53
N SER A 151 -6.64 9.01 -12.93
CA SER A 151 -5.20 9.09 -13.24
C SER A 151 -4.59 7.74 -13.62
N GLU A 152 -5.26 6.63 -13.28
CA GLU A 152 -4.92 5.28 -13.72
C GLU A 152 -6.16 4.39 -13.60
N ILE A 153 -6.34 3.46 -14.54
CA ILE A 153 -7.38 2.41 -14.46
C ILE A 153 -6.68 1.06 -14.39
N VAL A 154 -6.89 0.31 -13.30
CA VAL A 154 -6.32 -1.03 -13.12
C VAL A 154 -7.28 -2.08 -13.67
N ASP A 155 -8.57 -1.96 -13.31
CA ASP A 155 -9.66 -2.78 -13.83
C ASP A 155 -10.99 -2.01 -13.81
N GLY A 156 -12.11 -2.68 -14.12
CA GLY A 156 -13.45 -2.06 -14.17
C GLY A 156 -13.97 -1.51 -12.85
N THR A 157 -13.33 -1.83 -11.73
CA THR A 157 -13.67 -1.34 -10.39
C THR A 157 -12.50 -0.69 -9.65
N HIS A 158 -11.25 -1.05 -9.93
CA HIS A 158 -10.03 -0.56 -9.28
C HIS A 158 -9.32 0.48 -10.15
N PHE A 159 -9.13 1.68 -9.61
CA PHE A 159 -8.53 2.81 -10.32
C PHE A 159 -7.87 3.79 -9.34
N PHE A 160 -7.17 4.79 -9.86
CA PHE A 160 -6.61 5.89 -9.09
C PHE A 160 -7.22 7.22 -9.53
N VAL A 161 -7.35 8.14 -8.57
CA VAL A 161 -7.83 9.50 -8.81
C VAL A 161 -6.87 10.54 -8.25
N GLN A 162 -6.84 11.71 -8.88
CA GLN A 162 -6.24 12.93 -8.33
C GLN A 162 -7.34 13.87 -7.83
N ASN A 163 -7.20 14.40 -6.62
CA ASN A 163 -8.12 15.41 -6.10
C ASN A 163 -7.72 16.81 -6.59
N LEU A 164 -8.41 17.30 -7.61
CA LEU A 164 -8.13 18.61 -8.22
C LEU A 164 -8.58 19.79 -7.35
N ALA A 165 -9.35 19.55 -6.28
CA ALA A 165 -9.65 20.58 -5.28
C ALA A 165 -8.50 20.77 -4.26
N ASP A 166 -7.58 19.80 -4.18
CA ASP A 166 -6.39 19.92 -3.34
C ASP A 166 -5.33 20.76 -4.05
N ARG A 167 -4.84 21.81 -3.36
CA ARG A 167 -3.76 22.67 -3.87
C ARG A 167 -2.44 21.90 -4.01
N GLY A 168 -2.26 20.82 -3.27
CA GLY A 168 -1.09 19.95 -3.37
C GLY A 168 -0.92 19.35 -4.76
N CYS A 169 -2.02 18.98 -5.43
CA CYS A 169 -1.97 18.37 -6.75
C CYS A 169 -1.39 19.33 -7.78
N ALA A 170 -1.93 20.57 -7.84
CA ALA A 170 -1.44 21.60 -8.74
C ALA A 170 0.00 22.04 -8.41
N ALA A 171 0.34 22.15 -7.12
CA ALA A 171 1.68 22.55 -6.69
C ALA A 171 2.75 21.52 -7.06
N VAL A 172 2.44 20.22 -6.91
CA VAL A 172 3.35 19.13 -7.31
C VAL A 172 3.53 19.11 -8.83
N GLU A 173 2.46 19.27 -9.59
CA GLU A 173 2.50 19.32 -11.06
C GLU A 173 3.38 20.48 -11.56
N GLU A 174 3.19 21.69 -11.03
CA GLU A 174 4.01 22.86 -11.35
C GLU A 174 5.49 22.65 -10.99
N LYS A 175 5.76 22.12 -9.79
CA LYS A 175 7.13 21.83 -9.33
C LYS A 175 7.82 20.77 -10.19
N MET A 176 7.13 19.69 -10.55
CA MET A 176 7.73 18.64 -11.39
C MET A 176 7.93 19.10 -12.84
N LYS A 177 7.09 20.00 -13.33
CA LYS A 177 7.31 20.69 -14.62
C LYS A 177 8.57 21.55 -14.56
N ALA A 178 8.72 22.39 -13.53
CA ALA A 178 9.92 23.19 -13.33
C ALA A 178 11.17 22.32 -13.15
N PHE A 179 11.08 21.24 -12.36
CA PHE A 179 12.15 20.27 -12.17
C PHE A 179 12.61 19.68 -13.51
N THR A 180 11.67 19.34 -14.41
CA THR A 180 12.01 18.86 -15.76
C THR A 180 12.73 19.91 -16.60
N GLN A 181 12.29 21.16 -16.55
CA GLN A 181 12.96 22.26 -17.27
C GLN A 181 14.38 22.52 -16.74
N THR A 182 14.56 22.52 -15.42
CA THR A 182 15.86 22.77 -14.77
C THR A 182 16.87 21.67 -15.05
N HIS A 183 16.41 20.43 -15.19
CA HIS A 183 17.28 19.27 -15.23
C HIS A 183 17.40 18.59 -16.59
N GLY A 184 16.58 18.99 -17.56
CA GLY A 184 16.46 18.30 -18.84
C GLY A 184 15.99 16.86 -18.67
N LEU A 185 16.24 16.01 -19.66
CA LEU A 185 15.78 14.61 -19.68
C LEU A 185 16.85 13.60 -19.23
N ALA A 186 18.05 14.07 -18.90
CA ALA A 186 19.13 13.20 -18.46
C ALA A 186 18.89 12.71 -17.02
N GLY A 187 18.93 11.39 -16.82
CA GLY A 187 19.01 10.80 -15.49
C GLY A 187 20.30 11.17 -14.77
N LYS A 188 20.35 10.85 -13.48
CA LYS A 188 21.52 11.10 -12.63
C LYS A 188 21.80 9.85 -11.84
N ALA A 189 23.02 9.33 -11.91
CA ALA A 189 23.41 8.17 -11.13
C ALA A 189 23.25 8.47 -9.62
N PHE A 190 22.55 7.58 -8.93
CA PHE A 190 22.40 7.57 -7.48
C PHE A 190 22.10 6.15 -7.03
N GLU A 191 22.18 5.91 -5.73
CA GLU A 191 21.85 4.60 -5.20
C GLU A 191 20.33 4.38 -5.17
N VAL A 192 19.84 3.58 -6.11
CA VAL A 192 18.43 3.18 -6.19
C VAL A 192 18.19 2.02 -5.22
N ARG A 193 17.34 2.22 -4.22
CA ARG A 193 16.94 1.20 -3.25
C ARG A 193 15.43 0.99 -3.27
N ARG A 194 14.97 -0.22 -2.97
CA ARG A 194 13.54 -0.48 -2.75
C ARG A 194 12.99 0.46 -1.68
N ASN A 195 11.78 0.98 -1.91
CA ASN A 195 11.09 2.02 -1.16
C ASN A 195 11.68 3.43 -1.23
N ALA A 196 12.80 3.66 -1.94
CA ALA A 196 13.30 5.01 -2.17
C ALA A 196 12.29 5.82 -2.99
N VAL A 197 12.16 7.10 -2.65
CA VAL A 197 11.36 8.06 -3.44
C VAL A 197 12.33 8.87 -4.29
N CYS A 198 12.07 8.90 -5.59
CA CYS A 198 12.95 9.49 -6.59
C CYS A 198 12.13 10.09 -7.74
N ALA A 199 12.79 10.76 -8.68
CA ALA A 199 12.16 11.17 -9.92
C ALA A 199 12.38 10.07 -10.95
N ALA A 200 11.32 9.68 -11.64
CA ALA A 200 11.36 8.74 -12.76
C ALA A 200 10.87 9.45 -14.02
N LEU A 201 11.61 9.29 -15.12
CA LEU A 201 11.27 9.91 -16.40
C LEU A 201 10.26 9.03 -17.12
N PHE A 202 9.07 9.57 -17.32
CA PHE A 202 7.95 8.89 -17.96
C PHE A 202 7.48 9.66 -19.18
N GLU A 203 6.94 8.92 -20.14
CA GLU A 203 6.44 9.46 -21.40
C GLU A 203 5.17 8.67 -21.71
N ASP A 204 4.04 9.37 -21.77
CA ASP A 204 2.75 8.78 -22.11
C ASP A 204 1.95 9.78 -22.96
N GLY A 205 2.05 9.60 -24.28
CA GLY A 205 1.34 10.42 -25.27
C GLY A 205 1.78 11.89 -25.38
N GLY A 206 2.83 12.31 -24.67
CA GLY A 206 3.36 13.68 -24.67
C GLY A 206 4.88 13.72 -24.44
N GLU A 207 5.43 14.91 -24.24
CA GLU A 207 6.88 15.08 -24.00
C GLU A 207 7.34 14.35 -22.73
N PRO A 208 8.51 13.70 -22.74
CA PRO A 208 9.05 13.05 -21.55
C PRO A 208 9.18 14.02 -20.38
N ALA A 209 8.62 13.64 -19.22
CA ALA A 209 8.64 14.46 -18.03
C ALA A 209 9.05 13.66 -16.79
N TRP A 210 9.73 14.34 -15.86
CA TRP A 210 10.04 13.75 -14.56
C TRP A 210 8.81 13.74 -13.68
N ASN A 211 8.57 12.62 -13.04
CA ASN A 211 7.47 12.42 -12.11
C ASN A 211 7.97 11.83 -10.80
N ARG A 212 7.31 12.13 -9.69
CA ARG A 212 7.67 11.53 -8.40
C ARG A 212 7.25 10.07 -8.38
N ALA A 213 8.17 9.22 -7.97
CA ALA A 213 8.03 7.79 -8.02
C ALA A 213 8.60 7.15 -6.75
N LYS A 214 7.98 6.04 -6.33
CA LYS A 214 8.53 5.15 -5.32
C LYS A 214 9.05 3.89 -6.00
N VAL A 215 10.29 3.53 -5.71
CA VAL A 215 10.90 2.29 -6.19
C VAL A 215 10.26 1.11 -5.47
N GLU A 216 9.61 0.22 -6.21
CA GLU A 216 9.01 -0.99 -5.65
C GLU A 216 9.92 -2.21 -5.78
N PHE A 217 10.74 -2.24 -6.83
CA PHE A 217 11.70 -3.30 -7.10
C PHE A 217 12.88 -2.77 -7.93
N VAL A 218 14.08 -3.31 -7.69
CA VAL A 218 15.29 -3.01 -8.48
C VAL A 218 15.76 -4.30 -9.12
N HIS A 219 15.83 -4.32 -10.45
CA HIS A 219 16.28 -5.47 -11.22
C HIS A 219 17.81 -5.58 -11.21
N PRO A 220 18.36 -6.77 -11.48
CA PRO A 220 19.81 -6.99 -11.53
C PRO A 220 20.55 -6.12 -12.55
N ASP A 221 19.88 -5.75 -13.66
CA ASP A 221 20.40 -4.88 -14.70
C ASP A 221 20.40 -3.38 -14.33
N GLY A 222 19.93 -3.05 -13.12
CA GLY A 222 19.83 -1.68 -12.62
C GLY A 222 18.57 -0.93 -13.05
N SER A 223 17.70 -1.54 -13.87
CA SER A 223 16.35 -1.00 -14.08
C SER A 223 15.52 -1.14 -12.81
N ALA A 224 14.49 -0.30 -12.66
CA ALA A 224 13.64 -0.31 -11.48
C ALA A 224 12.16 -0.28 -11.86
N ARG A 225 11.37 -1.14 -11.21
CA ARG A 225 9.92 -1.03 -11.21
C ARG A 225 9.52 0.03 -10.19
N VAL A 226 8.84 1.06 -10.67
CA VAL A 226 8.41 2.21 -9.87
C VAL A 226 6.90 2.36 -9.91
N ARG A 227 6.34 2.95 -8.85
CA ARG A 227 4.96 3.46 -8.82
C ARG A 227 4.99 4.97 -8.76
N PHE A 228 4.30 5.62 -9.69
CA PHE A 228 4.19 7.08 -9.71
C PHE A 228 3.27 7.53 -8.60
N LEU A 229 3.81 8.33 -7.67
CA LEU A 229 3.11 8.72 -6.44
C LEU A 229 1.92 9.63 -6.71
N ASP A 230 1.95 10.31 -7.85
CA ASP A 230 0.97 11.33 -8.18
C ASP A 230 -0.10 10.82 -9.14
N TYR A 231 0.16 9.73 -9.88
CA TYR A 231 -0.75 9.18 -10.88
C TYR A 231 -1.25 7.77 -10.55
N GLY A 232 -0.48 6.98 -9.81
CA GLY A 232 -0.84 5.64 -9.35
C GLY A 232 -0.36 4.52 -10.26
N ASN A 233 -0.11 4.79 -11.54
CA ASN A 233 0.41 3.83 -12.51
C ASN A 233 1.82 3.33 -12.13
N GLN A 234 2.17 2.17 -12.67
CA GLN A 234 3.47 1.54 -12.50
C GLN A 234 4.24 1.51 -13.83
N ALA A 235 5.56 1.58 -13.77
CA ALA A 235 6.41 1.37 -14.94
C ALA A 235 7.75 0.75 -14.54
N THR A 236 8.38 0.02 -15.45
CA THR A 236 9.78 -0.36 -15.34
C THR A 236 10.61 0.64 -16.12
N VAL A 237 11.49 1.36 -15.44
CA VAL A 237 12.35 2.40 -16.05
C VAL A 237 13.82 2.01 -15.93
N GLY A 238 14.59 2.28 -16.98
CA GLY A 238 16.03 2.05 -16.97
C GLY A 238 16.78 2.97 -15.99
N PRO A 239 18.01 2.63 -15.58
CA PRO A 239 18.78 3.42 -14.62
C PRO A 239 19.03 4.87 -15.08
N ASN A 240 19.13 5.10 -16.39
CA ASN A 240 19.30 6.43 -16.98
C ASN A 240 18.02 7.28 -17.00
N ARG A 241 16.89 6.72 -16.56
CA ARG A 241 15.58 7.37 -16.46
C ARG A 241 15.17 7.57 -14.99
N LEU A 242 16.14 7.58 -14.09
CA LEU A 242 15.97 7.83 -12.67
C LEU A 242 16.92 8.95 -12.21
N ARG A 243 16.50 9.71 -11.19
CA ARG A 243 17.36 10.67 -10.49
C ARG A 243 16.82 10.99 -9.08
N PRO A 244 17.65 11.49 -8.15
CA PRO A 244 17.18 12.01 -6.88
C PRO A 244 16.15 13.14 -7.07
N LEU A 245 15.19 13.23 -6.14
CA LEU A 245 14.30 14.40 -6.04
C LEU A 245 14.92 15.47 -5.16
N ASP A 246 14.56 16.71 -5.44
CA ASP A 246 14.86 17.83 -4.55
C ASP A 246 13.94 17.79 -3.32
N ALA A 247 14.47 18.25 -2.18
CA ALA A 247 13.80 18.16 -0.89
C ALA A 247 12.45 18.90 -0.86
N ASP A 248 12.31 19.96 -1.65
CA ASP A 248 11.12 20.80 -1.71
C ASP A 248 9.93 20.11 -2.40
N VAL A 249 10.16 19.09 -3.22
CA VAL A 249 9.09 18.26 -3.82
C VAL A 249 8.86 16.96 -3.04
N LEU A 250 9.87 16.50 -2.30
CA LEU A 250 9.78 15.28 -1.48
C LEU A 250 8.78 15.41 -0.33
N GLN A 251 8.56 16.63 0.19
CA GLN A 251 7.66 16.91 1.31
C GLN A 251 6.16 16.72 0.99
N PHE A 252 5.76 16.76 -0.28
CA PHE A 252 4.34 16.62 -0.62
C PHE A 252 3.87 15.17 -0.44
N PRO A 253 2.66 14.93 0.09
CA PRO A 253 2.10 13.58 0.13
C PRO A 253 1.88 13.05 -1.30
N PRO A 254 1.72 11.72 -1.50
CA PRO A 254 1.27 11.17 -2.76
C PRO A 254 -0.10 11.76 -3.19
N GLN A 255 -0.17 12.24 -4.42
CA GLN A 255 -1.39 12.89 -4.94
C GLN A 255 -2.40 11.88 -5.53
N ALA A 256 -1.94 10.69 -5.94
CA ALA A 256 -2.85 9.62 -6.36
C ALA A 256 -3.57 9.01 -5.15
N LYS A 257 -4.89 8.87 -5.25
CA LYS A 257 -5.74 8.15 -4.30
C LYS A 257 -6.21 6.86 -4.94
N GLU A 258 -5.87 5.74 -4.35
CA GLU A 258 -6.29 4.41 -4.80
C GLU A 258 -7.75 4.16 -4.41
N CYS A 259 -8.56 3.74 -5.37
CA CYS A 259 -10.02 3.66 -5.25
C CYS A 259 -10.56 2.33 -5.78
N THR A 260 -11.68 1.90 -5.22
CA THR A 260 -12.54 0.84 -5.75
C THR A 260 -14.00 1.30 -5.82
N LEU A 261 -14.76 0.87 -6.84
CA LEU A 261 -16.22 1.12 -6.86
C LEU A 261 -16.89 0.39 -5.70
N ALA A 262 -17.56 1.14 -4.81
CA ALA A 262 -18.32 0.56 -3.71
C ALA A 262 -19.55 -0.19 -4.23
N PHE A 263 -19.94 -1.26 -3.53
CA PHE A 263 -21.14 -2.06 -3.80
C PHE A 263 -21.16 -2.79 -5.15
N ILE A 264 -20.06 -2.79 -5.90
CA ILE A 264 -19.93 -3.38 -7.25
C ILE A 264 -18.73 -4.32 -7.27
N LYS A 265 -18.82 -5.41 -8.02
CA LYS A 265 -17.72 -6.31 -8.35
C LYS A 265 -17.51 -6.38 -9.85
N SER A 266 -16.24 -6.51 -10.23
CA SER A 266 -15.83 -6.91 -11.58
C SER A 266 -15.67 -8.42 -11.69
N LEU A 267 -15.71 -8.93 -12.91
CA LEU A 267 -15.17 -10.25 -13.23
C LEU A 267 -13.65 -10.17 -13.37
N PRO A 268 -12.92 -11.28 -13.14
CA PRO A 268 -11.52 -11.36 -13.52
C PRO A 268 -11.31 -10.96 -14.98
N ALA A 269 -10.19 -10.30 -15.29
CA ALA A 269 -9.86 -9.87 -16.65
C ALA A 269 -9.76 -11.04 -17.66
N THR A 270 -9.59 -12.26 -17.17
CA THR A 270 -9.56 -13.51 -17.96
C THR A 270 -10.95 -14.00 -18.38
N GLU A 271 -12.02 -13.50 -17.77
CA GLU A 271 -13.39 -13.87 -18.11
C GLU A 271 -13.95 -12.96 -19.21
N GLU A 272 -14.94 -13.47 -19.96
CA GLU A 272 -15.67 -12.70 -20.97
C GLU A 272 -16.26 -11.43 -20.33
N PHE A 273 -16.06 -10.27 -20.95
CA PHE A 273 -16.45 -8.95 -20.44
C PHE A 273 -15.63 -8.40 -19.26
N GLY A 274 -14.67 -9.15 -18.71
CA GLY A 274 -13.84 -8.68 -17.59
C GLY A 274 -13.00 -7.45 -17.93
N SER A 275 -12.45 -7.41 -19.16
CA SER A 275 -11.67 -6.26 -19.66
C SER A 275 -12.56 -5.12 -20.18
N ASP A 276 -13.75 -5.43 -20.69
CA ASP A 276 -14.69 -4.46 -21.25
C ASP A 276 -15.18 -3.44 -20.22
N ALA A 277 -15.30 -3.84 -18.95
CA ALA A 277 -15.65 -2.92 -17.87
C ALA A 277 -14.59 -1.80 -17.69
N ALA A 278 -13.30 -2.12 -17.79
CA ALA A 278 -12.22 -1.14 -17.70
C ALA A 278 -12.21 -0.20 -18.93
N ILE A 279 -12.45 -0.76 -20.12
CA ILE A 279 -12.57 0.02 -21.37
C ILE A 279 -13.72 1.02 -21.25
N ARG A 280 -14.90 0.55 -20.85
CA ARG A 280 -16.08 1.41 -20.69
C ARG A 280 -15.89 2.47 -19.60
N LEU A 281 -15.22 2.13 -18.50
CA LEU A 281 -14.86 3.11 -17.48
C LEU A 281 -13.97 4.21 -18.09
N GLY A 282 -12.99 3.83 -18.92
CA GLY A 282 -12.17 4.76 -19.70
C GLY A 282 -13.00 5.67 -20.60
N GLU A 283 -13.87 5.10 -21.44
CA GLU A 283 -14.72 5.85 -22.38
C GLU A 283 -15.61 6.90 -21.69
N VAL A 284 -16.17 6.56 -20.52
CA VAL A 284 -17.17 7.39 -19.86
C VAL A 284 -16.52 8.42 -18.92
N ALA A 285 -15.46 8.03 -18.21
CA ALA A 285 -14.96 8.80 -17.07
C ALA A 285 -13.55 9.38 -17.27
N TRP A 286 -12.74 8.84 -18.20
CA TRP A 286 -11.41 9.39 -18.45
C TRP A 286 -11.48 10.79 -19.05
N GLY A 287 -10.59 11.68 -18.63
CA GLY A 287 -10.56 13.08 -19.06
C GLY A 287 -11.70 13.96 -18.53
N GLN A 288 -12.65 13.41 -17.76
CA GLN A 288 -13.76 14.17 -17.18
C GLN A 288 -13.43 14.73 -15.80
N ASN A 289 -14.09 15.84 -15.45
CA ASN A 289 -14.12 16.34 -14.07
C ASN A 289 -15.22 15.60 -13.29
N LEU A 290 -14.81 14.66 -12.45
CA LEU A 290 -15.72 13.82 -11.69
C LEU A 290 -15.92 14.39 -10.28
N SER A 291 -17.02 13.99 -9.64
CA SER A 291 -17.13 14.04 -8.18
C SER A 291 -17.10 12.63 -7.61
N CYS A 292 -16.55 12.48 -6.41
CA CYS A 292 -16.34 11.18 -5.78
C CYS A 292 -16.92 11.21 -4.36
N ARG A 293 -17.83 10.28 -4.07
CA ARG A 293 -18.42 10.06 -2.75
C ARG A 293 -17.74 8.86 -2.10
N VAL A 294 -17.23 9.04 -0.88
CA VAL A 294 -16.37 8.07 -0.18
C VAL A 294 -17.16 7.32 0.87
N HIS A 295 -17.39 6.02 0.66
CA HIS A 295 -18.19 5.14 1.51
C HIS A 295 -17.40 4.48 2.64
N GLY A 296 -16.08 4.38 2.49
CA GLY A 296 -15.18 3.81 3.48
C GLY A 296 -13.85 3.43 2.85
N THR A 297 -13.18 2.46 3.46
CA THR A 297 -11.97 1.84 2.95
C THR A 297 -12.11 0.32 2.98
N ASP A 298 -11.56 -0.36 1.98
CA ASP A 298 -11.46 -1.82 2.00
C ASP A 298 -10.30 -2.30 2.90
N ASP A 299 -10.13 -3.62 3.01
CA ASP A 299 -9.10 -4.25 3.84
C ASP A 299 -7.66 -3.92 3.39
N HIS A 300 -7.48 -3.45 2.14
CA HIS A 300 -6.19 -3.03 1.59
C HIS A 300 -5.94 -1.52 1.76
N GLY A 301 -6.88 -0.80 2.40
CA GLY A 301 -6.80 0.65 2.59
C GLY A 301 -7.18 1.46 1.36
N ARG A 302 -7.76 0.85 0.32
CA ARG A 302 -8.25 1.55 -0.87
C ARG A 302 -9.58 2.22 -0.55
N MET A 303 -9.80 3.41 -1.10
CA MET A 303 -11.04 4.14 -0.88
C MET A 303 -12.20 3.44 -1.62
N GLN A 304 -13.26 3.08 -0.91
CA GLN A 304 -14.48 2.58 -1.54
C GLN A 304 -15.37 3.76 -1.92
N VAL A 305 -15.67 3.92 -3.20
CA VAL A 305 -16.25 5.16 -3.74
C VAL A 305 -17.39 4.95 -4.73
N SER A 306 -18.26 5.94 -4.84
CA SER A 306 -19.11 6.15 -6.02
C SER A 306 -18.65 7.40 -6.75
N ILE A 307 -18.49 7.33 -8.07
CA ILE A 307 -18.05 8.44 -8.90
C ILE A 307 -19.17 8.90 -9.83
N TYR A 308 -19.27 10.22 -10.01
CA TYR A 308 -20.33 10.87 -10.78
C TYR A 308 -19.74 11.83 -11.81
N LEU A 309 -20.37 11.85 -12.98
CA LEU A 309 -20.08 12.78 -14.08
C LEU A 309 -20.53 14.21 -13.73
N PRO A 310 -20.08 15.24 -14.48
CA PRO A 310 -20.51 16.63 -14.27
C PRO A 310 -22.02 16.85 -14.31
N ASP A 311 -22.75 16.04 -15.07
CA ASP A 311 -24.21 16.09 -15.17
C ASP A 311 -24.93 15.33 -14.03
N GLY A 312 -24.18 14.81 -13.06
CA GLY A 312 -24.68 14.07 -11.90
C GLY A 312 -24.94 12.59 -12.15
N LYS A 313 -24.74 12.07 -13.38
CA LYS A 313 -24.93 10.65 -13.67
C LYS A 313 -23.88 9.79 -12.98
N SER A 314 -24.32 8.66 -12.42
CA SER A 314 -23.46 7.66 -11.79
C SER A 314 -22.71 6.84 -12.85
N VAL A 315 -21.38 6.80 -12.75
CA VAL A 315 -20.56 5.94 -13.62
C VAL A 315 -20.79 4.47 -13.28
N GLY A 316 -20.96 4.14 -11.99
CA GLY A 316 -21.25 2.79 -11.54
C GLY A 316 -22.57 2.25 -12.13
N GLU A 317 -23.61 3.08 -12.17
CA GLU A 317 -24.88 2.72 -12.82
C GLU A 317 -24.68 2.53 -14.33
N ASN A 318 -23.91 3.38 -15.02
CA ASN A 318 -23.62 3.21 -16.44
C ASN A 318 -22.97 1.85 -16.76
N LEU A 319 -21.99 1.45 -15.95
CA LEU A 319 -21.28 0.17 -16.11
C LEU A 319 -22.19 -1.03 -15.81
N LEU A 320 -23.03 -0.94 -14.78
CA LEU A 320 -24.01 -1.97 -14.45
C LEU A 320 -25.10 -2.09 -15.51
N GLU A 321 -25.62 -0.97 -16.03
CA GLU A 321 -26.64 -0.94 -17.08
C GLU A 321 -26.07 -1.45 -18.42
N GLY A 322 -24.77 -1.27 -18.66
CA GLY A 322 -24.05 -1.91 -19.77
C GLY A 322 -23.96 -3.44 -19.63
N GLY A 323 -24.28 -3.98 -18.44
CA GLY A 323 -24.13 -5.40 -18.16
C GLY A 323 -22.67 -5.85 -18.03
N LEU A 324 -21.74 -4.94 -17.73
CA LEU A 324 -20.29 -5.22 -17.68
C LEU A 324 -19.81 -5.55 -16.26
N LEU A 325 -20.59 -5.19 -15.25
CA LEU A 325 -20.32 -5.41 -13.83
C LEU A 325 -21.56 -5.99 -13.15
N ARG A 326 -21.38 -6.40 -11.89
CA ARG A 326 -22.49 -6.82 -11.02
C ARG A 326 -22.39 -6.21 -9.63
N THR A 327 -23.51 -6.11 -8.94
CA THR A 327 -23.59 -5.67 -7.55
C THR A 327 -22.96 -6.69 -6.59
N ASP A 328 -22.31 -6.20 -5.54
CA ASP A 328 -21.73 -7.02 -4.48
C ASP A 328 -22.77 -7.35 -3.40
N ARG A 329 -23.41 -8.52 -3.50
CA ARG A 329 -24.41 -8.98 -2.52
C ARG A 329 -23.90 -8.96 -1.07
N LYS A 330 -22.61 -9.20 -0.82
CA LYS A 330 -22.04 -9.17 0.54
C LYS A 330 -21.99 -7.72 1.04
N ALA A 331 -21.51 -6.78 0.23
CA ALA A 331 -21.51 -5.37 0.57
C ALA A 331 -22.93 -4.80 0.76
N LEU A 332 -23.89 -5.27 -0.05
CA LEU A 332 -25.29 -4.81 0.04
C LEU A 332 -25.98 -5.15 1.38
N ARG A 333 -25.49 -6.16 2.12
CA ARG A 333 -26.02 -6.51 3.45
C ARG A 333 -25.70 -5.48 4.53
N PHE A 334 -24.69 -4.65 4.32
CA PHE A 334 -24.16 -3.70 5.31
C PHE A 334 -24.39 -2.23 4.91
N VAL A 335 -25.34 -1.98 4.00
CA VAL A 335 -25.65 -0.64 3.49
C VAL A 335 -26.22 0.23 4.58
N LEU A 336 -25.65 1.43 4.74
CA LEU A 336 -26.13 2.42 5.69
C LEU A 336 -27.35 3.17 5.15
N PRO A 337 -28.23 3.71 6.01
CA PRO A 337 -29.47 4.38 5.56
C PRO A 337 -29.26 5.48 4.52
N HIS A 338 -28.20 6.30 4.65
CA HIS A 338 -27.88 7.37 3.70
C HIS A 338 -27.30 6.88 2.36
N GLN A 339 -26.83 5.63 2.31
CA GLN A 339 -26.31 5.00 1.09
C GLN A 339 -27.41 4.30 0.28
N LYS A 340 -28.58 4.05 0.91
CA LYS A 340 -29.69 3.33 0.29
C LYS A 340 -30.12 3.89 -1.08
N PRO A 341 -30.28 5.20 -1.29
CA PRO A 341 -30.67 5.73 -2.60
C PRO A 341 -29.64 5.42 -3.71
N ILE A 342 -28.35 5.38 -3.36
CA ILE A 342 -27.27 5.06 -4.30
C ILE A 342 -27.36 3.59 -4.68
N VAL A 343 -27.48 2.72 -3.67
CA VAL A 343 -27.57 1.28 -3.85
C VAL A 343 -28.81 0.89 -4.65
N ASP A 344 -29.96 1.50 -4.37
CA ASP A 344 -31.19 1.25 -5.12
C ASP A 344 -31.01 1.62 -6.61
N GLY A 345 -30.29 2.71 -6.92
CA GLY A 345 -29.89 3.07 -8.29
C GLY A 345 -29.02 2.00 -8.97
N LEU A 346 -27.98 1.51 -8.28
CA LEU A 346 -27.12 0.44 -8.78
C LEU A 346 -27.89 -0.86 -9.06
N VAL A 347 -28.76 -1.26 -8.14
CA VAL A 347 -29.60 -2.46 -8.30
C VAL A 347 -30.53 -2.29 -9.52
N ASN A 348 -31.19 -1.14 -9.67
CA ASN A 348 -32.07 -0.87 -10.80
C ASN A 348 -31.32 -0.88 -12.15
N ALA A 349 -30.10 -0.35 -12.19
CA ALA A 349 -29.25 -0.38 -13.38
C ALA A 349 -28.90 -1.83 -13.78
N GLN A 350 -28.51 -2.67 -12.81
CA GLN A 350 -28.26 -4.08 -13.05
C GLN A 350 -29.51 -4.83 -13.55
N GLU A 351 -30.67 -4.58 -12.94
CA GLU A 351 -31.93 -5.22 -13.36
C GLU A 351 -32.33 -4.80 -14.78
N THR A 352 -31.99 -3.59 -15.20
CA THR A 352 -32.15 -3.15 -16.59
C THR A 352 -31.26 -3.97 -17.53
N ALA A 353 -29.99 -4.17 -17.19
CA ALA A 353 -29.06 -4.98 -18.00
C ALA A 353 -29.50 -6.44 -18.11
N LYS A 354 -30.02 -7.03 -17.01
CA LYS A 354 -30.59 -8.39 -17.00
C LYS A 354 -31.78 -8.53 -17.92
N LYS A 355 -32.77 -7.64 -17.81
CA LYS A 355 -33.97 -7.64 -18.65
C LYS A 355 -33.64 -7.52 -20.14
N GLN A 356 -32.58 -6.78 -20.46
CA GLN A 356 -32.13 -6.56 -21.83
C GLN A 356 -31.08 -7.58 -22.30
N ARG A 357 -30.71 -8.56 -21.47
CA ARG A 357 -29.73 -9.61 -21.79
C ARG A 357 -28.39 -9.06 -22.30
N ARG A 358 -27.92 -7.96 -21.69
CA ARG A 358 -26.66 -7.31 -22.07
C ARG A 358 -25.45 -8.02 -21.47
N CYS A 359 -24.40 -8.23 -22.27
CA CYS A 359 -23.08 -8.71 -21.85
C CYS A 359 -23.16 -9.89 -20.87
N LEU A 360 -22.79 -9.70 -19.60
CA LEU A 360 -22.84 -10.72 -18.55
C LEU A 360 -24.17 -11.49 -18.50
N TRP A 361 -25.27 -10.87 -18.88
CA TRP A 361 -26.61 -11.44 -18.77
C TRP A 361 -27.11 -12.13 -20.03
N GLN A 362 -26.29 -12.22 -21.09
CA GLN A 362 -26.71 -12.70 -22.41
C GLN A 362 -27.07 -14.20 -22.44
N TYR A 363 -26.42 -15.02 -21.62
CA TYR A 363 -26.63 -16.48 -21.56
C TYR A 363 -27.47 -16.95 -20.37
N GLY A 364 -27.92 -16.03 -19.54
CA GLY A 364 -28.66 -16.36 -18.32
C GLY A 364 -28.30 -15.41 -17.18
N ASP A 365 -28.90 -15.66 -16.03
CA ASP A 365 -28.63 -14.87 -14.84
C ASP A 365 -27.38 -15.47 -14.18
N ILE A 366 -26.27 -14.73 -14.21
CA ILE A 366 -25.05 -15.07 -13.46
C ILE A 366 -25.34 -14.82 -11.99
N GLU A 367 -25.96 -15.78 -11.33
CA GLU A 367 -25.96 -15.81 -9.88
C GLU A 367 -24.52 -15.99 -9.42
N SER A 368 -24.10 -15.25 -8.39
CA SER A 368 -22.82 -15.55 -7.75
C SER A 368 -22.91 -16.95 -7.18
N ASP A 369 -22.16 -17.90 -7.75
CA ASP A 369 -21.93 -19.25 -7.23
C ASP A 369 -21.29 -19.21 -5.83
N ASP A 370 -22.05 -18.77 -4.83
CA ASP A 370 -21.76 -18.91 -3.40
C ASP A 370 -22.83 -19.84 -2.74
N GLU A 371 -23.68 -20.52 -3.51
CA GLU A 371 -24.63 -21.53 -2.99
C GLU A 371 -24.46 -22.95 -3.57
N GLN A 372 -23.37 -23.22 -4.30
CA GLN A 372 -22.98 -24.59 -4.62
C GLN A 372 -21.51 -24.87 -4.30
N GLY A 373 -21.26 -25.30 -3.05
CA GLY A 373 -20.17 -26.25 -2.78
C GLY A 373 -19.13 -25.84 -1.74
N LEU A 374 -19.19 -26.57 -0.61
CA LEU A 374 -18.12 -26.98 0.34
C LEU A 374 -17.71 -26.02 1.45
#